data_AF-A0A537BZX8-F1
#
_entry.id   AF-A0A537BZX8-F1
#
_cell.length_a   1.000
_cell.length_b   1.000
_cell.length_c   1.000
_cell.angle_alpha   90.00
_cell.angle_beta   90.00
_cell.angle_gamma   90.00
#
_symmetry.space_group_name_H-M   'P 1'
#
loop_
_entity.id
_entity.type
_entity.pdbx_description
1 polymer ?
#
loop_
_entity_poly.entity_id
_entity_poly.type
_entity_poly.pdbx_seq_one_letter_code
_entity_poly.pdbx_strand_id
1 'polypeptide(L)'
;MKIRTLAFSAQALALGALLATPALCVAADTPGGKATAKDVSRKADETSRAIKGYTVAQRDEAVTQAKAALDDVDARIRRMERKLDGEWDKMDGAARKKSRAALNALRRERGELAEWYGGLKHSSAESWEQVKAGFVKSYEVLRKSFAKARKEL
;
A
#
# COMPACT_ATOMS: atom_id res chain seq x y z
N MET A 1 18.94 -42.32 -26.80
CA MET A 1 20.30 -41.80 -26.52
C MET A 1 20.95 -41.35 -27.82
N LYS A 2 21.72 -40.25 -27.72
CA LYS A 2 22.61 -39.58 -28.72
C LYS A 2 22.03 -38.32 -29.38
N ILE A 3 22.55 -37.21 -28.87
CA ILE A 3 22.43 -35.79 -29.26
C ILE A 3 23.54 -35.47 -30.27
N ARG A 4 23.26 -34.63 -31.28
CA ARG A 4 24.21 -33.75 -32.01
C ARG A 4 23.39 -32.59 -32.63
N THR A 5 23.23 -31.43 -32.01
CA THR A 5 24.04 -30.18 -32.09
C THR A 5 24.42 -29.69 -33.49
N LEU A 6 23.80 -28.57 -33.92
CA LEU A 6 24.18 -27.63 -35.01
C LEU A 6 23.71 -26.24 -34.51
N ALA A 7 24.59 -25.33 -34.03
CA ALA A 7 25.44 -24.36 -34.74
C ALA A 7 24.68 -23.19 -35.40
N PHE A 8 25.27 -21.97 -35.33
CA PHE A 8 24.89 -20.62 -35.86
C PHE A 8 24.59 -19.62 -34.72
N SER A 9 25.23 -18.46 -34.55
CA SER A 9 26.26 -17.73 -35.30
C SER A 9 26.93 -16.72 -34.35
N ALA A 10 28.23 -16.48 -34.54
CA ALA A 10 29.00 -15.42 -33.88
C ALA A 10 29.31 -14.29 -34.88
N GLN A 11 29.20 -13.03 -34.44
CA GLN A 11 29.90 -11.84 -34.99
C GLN A 11 29.81 -10.73 -33.94
N ALA A 12 30.87 -10.45 -33.16
CA ALA A 12 32.00 -9.55 -33.43
C ALA A 12 31.61 -8.05 -33.30
N LEU A 13 31.87 -7.40 -32.16
CA LEU A 13 33.05 -6.59 -31.80
C LEU A 13 33.23 -5.30 -32.62
N ALA A 14 33.04 -4.14 -31.96
CA ALA A 14 33.79 -2.92 -32.26
C ALA A 14 33.89 -2.02 -31.00
N LEU A 15 35.11 -1.85 -30.52
CA LEU A 15 35.59 -0.86 -29.56
C LEU A 15 35.42 0.57 -30.11
N GLY A 16 35.08 1.53 -29.25
CA GLY A 16 35.21 2.96 -29.51
C GLY A 16 35.49 3.71 -28.20
N ALA A 17 36.61 4.42 -28.16
CA ALA A 17 37.33 4.86 -26.98
C ALA A 17 36.84 6.17 -26.34
N LEU A 18 37.00 6.24 -25.02
CA LEU A 18 37.55 7.34 -24.20
C LEU A 18 37.27 8.80 -24.64
N LEU A 19 36.36 9.48 -23.93
CA LEU A 19 36.47 10.92 -23.66
C LEU A 19 36.25 11.17 -22.17
N ALA A 20 37.31 11.62 -21.50
CA ALA A 20 37.28 12.15 -20.16
C ALA A 20 36.90 13.64 -20.22
N THR A 21 35.84 14.02 -19.50
CA THR A 21 35.58 15.40 -19.05
C THR A 21 34.97 15.35 -17.65
N PRO A 22 35.50 16.14 -16.68
CA PRO A 22 35.13 16.05 -15.28
C PRO A 22 33.87 16.85 -14.93
N ALA A 23 33.17 16.34 -13.91
CA ALA A 23 32.29 17.00 -12.94
C ALA A 23 31.66 18.35 -13.31
N LEU A 24 30.35 18.34 -13.52
CA LEU A 24 29.44 19.33 -12.92
C LEU A 24 28.25 18.57 -12.36
N CYS A 25 28.19 18.57 -11.02
CA CYS A 25 27.08 18.12 -10.23
C CYS A 25 25.78 18.76 -10.72
N VAL A 26 24.87 17.97 -11.29
CA VAL A 26 23.45 18.27 -11.19
C VAL A 26 22.91 17.35 -10.12
N ALA A 27 22.52 18.01 -9.03
CA ALA A 27 22.13 17.43 -7.77
C ALA A 27 21.12 16.28 -7.94
N ALA A 28 21.37 15.22 -7.17
CA ALA A 28 20.34 14.30 -6.77
C ALA A 28 19.27 15.08 -5.98
N ASP A 29 18.23 15.55 -6.67
CA ASP A 29 17.02 16.01 -6.02
C ASP A 29 16.19 14.78 -5.66
N THR A 30 16.46 14.20 -4.49
CA THR A 30 15.41 13.57 -3.71
C THR A 30 15.66 13.85 -2.24
N PRO A 31 14.79 14.68 -1.65
CA PRO A 31 14.28 14.30 -0.35
C PRO A 31 12.78 14.64 -0.21
N GLY A 32 11.95 13.59 -0.13
CA GLY A 32 10.76 13.62 0.73
C GLY A 32 9.64 14.60 0.37
N GLY A 33 8.98 14.40 -0.77
CA GLY A 33 7.65 14.94 -0.97
C GLY A 33 6.69 14.37 0.09
N LYS A 34 6.40 15.14 1.14
CA LYS A 34 5.38 14.77 2.13
C LYS A 34 4.04 14.69 1.40
N ALA A 35 3.60 13.48 1.06
CA ALA A 35 2.30 13.26 0.43
C ALA A 35 1.22 14.03 1.21
N THR A 36 0.49 14.91 0.54
CA THR A 36 -0.49 15.76 1.22
C THR A 36 -1.68 14.92 1.70
N ALA A 37 -2.47 15.45 2.63
CA ALA A 37 -3.71 14.77 3.05
C ALA A 37 -4.67 14.53 1.86
N LYS A 38 -4.66 15.42 0.86
CA LYS A 38 -5.43 15.31 -0.38
C LYS A 38 -4.91 14.18 -1.27
N ASP A 39 -3.59 14.04 -1.40
CA ASP A 39 -2.96 12.96 -2.17
C ASP A 39 -3.26 11.58 -1.57
N VAL A 40 -3.18 11.48 -0.24
CA VAL A 40 -3.53 10.25 0.49
C VAL A 40 -5.01 9.90 0.31
N SER A 41 -5.91 10.89 0.33
CA SER A 41 -7.33 10.65 0.10
C SER A 41 -7.60 10.17 -1.31
N ARG A 42 -7.03 10.86 -2.31
CA ARG A 42 -7.16 10.50 -3.73
C ARG A 42 -6.65 9.10 -4.01
N LYS A 43 -5.44 8.77 -3.54
CA LYS A 43 -4.85 7.44 -3.70
C LYS A 43 -5.75 6.35 -3.10
N ALA A 44 -6.32 6.60 -1.92
CA ALA A 44 -7.25 5.66 -1.30
C ALA A 44 -8.55 5.50 -2.11
N ASP A 45 -9.10 6.58 -2.68
CA ASP A 45 -10.28 6.50 -3.54
C ASP A 45 -9.99 5.73 -4.84
N GLU A 46 -8.81 5.93 -5.44
CA GLU A 46 -8.32 5.18 -6.60
C GLU A 46 -8.16 3.70 -6.28
N THR A 47 -7.56 3.35 -5.13
CA THR A 47 -7.43 1.96 -4.67
C THR A 47 -8.80 1.29 -4.51
N SER A 48 -9.76 1.95 -3.84
CA SER A 48 -11.12 1.42 -3.67
C SER A 48 -11.80 1.15 -5.02
N ARG A 49 -11.71 2.11 -5.96
CA ARG A 49 -12.28 1.99 -7.30
C ARG A 49 -11.63 0.89 -8.12
N ALA A 50 -10.30 0.80 -8.10
CA ALA A 50 -9.56 -0.24 -8.81
C ALA A 50 -9.98 -1.63 -8.32
N ILE A 51 -10.01 -1.84 -7.01
CA ILE A 51 -10.37 -3.14 -6.44
C ILE A 51 -11.82 -3.52 -6.76
N LYS A 52 -12.74 -2.55 -6.73
CA LYS A 52 -14.15 -2.75 -7.10
C LYS A 52 -14.31 -3.23 -8.55
N GLY A 53 -13.44 -2.78 -9.45
CA GLY A 53 -13.50 -3.09 -10.88
C GLY A 53 -13.00 -4.49 -11.27
N TYR A 54 -12.30 -5.20 -10.38
CA TYR A 54 -11.74 -6.51 -10.73
C TYR A 54 -12.80 -7.59 -10.93
N THR A 55 -12.66 -8.33 -12.03
CA THR A 55 -13.45 -9.52 -12.33
C THR A 55 -12.87 -10.77 -11.66
N VAL A 56 -13.62 -11.87 -11.64
CA VAL A 56 -13.13 -13.17 -11.15
C VAL A 56 -11.84 -13.60 -11.89
N ALA A 57 -11.75 -13.31 -13.19
CA ALA A 57 -10.57 -13.64 -14.00
C ALA A 57 -9.31 -12.87 -13.55
N GLN A 58 -9.47 -11.75 -12.86
CA GLN A 58 -8.39 -10.91 -12.34
C GLN A 58 -8.19 -11.10 -10.83
N ARG A 59 -8.73 -12.17 -10.24
CA ARG A 59 -8.69 -12.41 -8.79
C ARG A 59 -7.27 -12.33 -8.22
N ASP A 60 -6.29 -12.96 -8.86
CA ASP A 60 -4.94 -13.03 -8.30
C ASP A 60 -4.26 -11.65 -8.30
N GLU A 61 -4.55 -10.81 -9.29
CA GLU A 61 -4.14 -9.40 -9.33
C GLU A 61 -4.85 -8.61 -8.22
N ALA A 62 -6.16 -8.79 -8.08
CA ALA A 62 -6.96 -8.15 -7.03
C ALA A 62 -6.47 -8.51 -5.63
N VAL A 63 -6.11 -9.77 -5.38
CA VAL A 63 -5.53 -10.24 -4.10
C VAL A 63 -4.18 -9.56 -3.85
N THR A 64 -3.36 -9.39 -4.89
CA THR A 64 -2.07 -8.69 -4.78
C THR A 64 -2.27 -7.22 -4.42
N GLN A 65 -3.19 -6.53 -5.10
CA GLN A 65 -3.50 -5.12 -4.81
C GLN A 65 -4.13 -4.95 -3.42
N ALA A 66 -5.04 -5.85 -3.03
CA ALA A 66 -5.65 -5.86 -1.70
C ALA A 66 -4.60 -6.05 -0.59
N LYS A 67 -3.61 -6.92 -0.80
CA LYS A 67 -2.49 -7.09 0.13
C LYS A 67 -1.65 -5.82 0.26
N ALA A 68 -1.31 -5.19 -0.86
CA ALA A 68 -0.57 -3.93 -0.85
C ALA A 68 -1.34 -2.82 -0.12
N ALA A 69 -2.66 -2.74 -0.31
CA ALA A 69 -3.52 -1.80 0.40
C ALA A 69 -3.56 -2.06 1.91
N LEU A 70 -3.64 -3.33 2.33
CA LEU A 70 -3.59 -3.73 3.74
C LEU A 70 -2.23 -3.40 4.38
N ASP A 71 -1.13 -3.62 3.65
CA ASP A 71 0.22 -3.30 4.13
C ASP A 71 0.44 -1.78 4.30
N ASP A 72 -0.08 -0.95 3.39
CA ASP A 72 -0.04 0.51 3.53
C ASP A 72 -0.81 0.96 4.79
N VAL A 73 -2.01 0.42 4.99
CA VAL A 73 -2.82 0.67 6.18
C VAL A 73 -2.05 0.32 7.45
N ASP A 74 -1.46 -0.86 7.50
CA ASP A 74 -0.67 -1.32 8.64
C ASP A 74 0.50 -0.39 8.94
N ALA A 75 1.21 0.04 7.89
CA ALA A 75 2.31 0.99 8.03
C ALA A 75 1.82 2.35 8.54
N ARG A 76 0.62 2.80 8.15
CA ARG A 76 0.01 4.06 8.61
C ARG A 76 -0.43 4.00 10.06
N ILE A 77 -1.04 2.89 10.50
CA ILE A 77 -1.37 2.69 11.93
C ILE A 77 -0.09 2.74 12.76
N ARG A 78 0.95 1.98 12.39
CA ARG A 78 2.24 1.99 13.10
C ARG A 78 2.89 3.37 13.16
N ARG A 79 2.78 4.17 12.09
CA ARG A 79 3.29 5.55 12.08
C ARG A 79 2.52 6.45 13.05
N MET A 80 1.20 6.29 13.12
CA MET A 80 0.36 7.05 14.05
C MET A 80 0.64 6.65 15.49
N GLU A 81 0.74 5.36 15.79
CA GLU A 81 1.11 4.84 17.12
C GLU A 81 2.43 5.46 17.59
N ARG A 82 3.50 5.34 16.81
CA ARG A 82 4.80 5.93 17.17
C ARG A 82 4.74 7.44 17.40
N LYS A 83 3.94 8.17 16.61
CA LYS A 83 3.77 9.62 16.81
C LYS A 83 3.09 9.91 18.15
N LEU A 84 2.05 9.16 18.49
CA LEU A 84 1.32 9.34 19.74
C LEU A 84 2.15 8.94 20.95
N ASP A 85 2.95 7.87 20.84
CA ASP A 85 3.88 7.45 21.88
C ASP A 85 4.96 8.51 22.13
N GLY A 86 5.52 9.11 21.07
CA GLY A 86 6.53 10.16 21.21
C GLY A 86 6.02 11.48 21.79
N GLU A 87 4.70 11.73 21.71
CA GLU A 87 4.05 12.92 22.28
C GLU A 87 3.36 12.63 23.62
N TRP A 88 3.42 11.39 24.10
CA TRP A 88 2.60 10.89 25.21
C TRP A 88 2.74 11.71 26.49
N ASP A 89 3.96 12.09 26.85
CA ASP A 89 4.26 12.85 28.08
C ASP A 89 3.75 14.29 28.03
N LYS A 90 3.53 14.82 26.83
CA LYS A 90 2.97 16.17 26.60
C LYS A 90 1.45 16.17 26.57
N MET A 91 0.81 15.00 26.47
CA MET A 91 -0.65 14.87 26.41
C MET A 91 -1.28 14.89 27.79
N ASP A 92 -2.36 15.68 27.92
CA ASP A 92 -3.25 15.58 29.07
C ASP A 92 -4.08 14.28 29.06
N GLY A 93 -4.85 14.06 30.13
CA GLY A 93 -5.69 12.87 30.26
C GLY A 93 -6.75 12.72 29.16
N ALA A 94 -7.31 13.84 28.68
CA ALA A 94 -8.34 13.84 27.63
C ALA A 94 -7.73 13.49 26.27
N ALA A 95 -6.60 14.08 25.92
CA ALA A 95 -5.82 13.79 24.72
C ALA A 95 -5.36 12.32 24.69
N ARG A 96 -4.86 11.78 25.82
CA ARG A 96 -4.51 10.34 25.92
C ARG A 96 -5.72 9.44 25.72
N LYS A 97 -6.88 9.79 26.28
CA LYS A 97 -8.12 9.03 26.10
C LYS A 97 -8.58 9.03 24.64
N LYS A 98 -8.57 10.19 23.97
CA LYS A 98 -8.89 10.31 22.53
C LYS A 98 -7.92 9.50 21.67
N SER A 99 -6.62 9.60 21.94
CA SER A 99 -5.55 8.86 21.25
C SER A 99 -5.77 7.35 21.32
N ARG A 100 -6.01 6.81 22.52
CA ARG A 100 -6.32 5.38 22.70
C ARG A 100 -7.60 4.97 21.99
N ALA A 101 -8.66 5.76 22.08
CA ALA A 101 -9.92 5.47 21.41
C ALA A 101 -9.77 5.42 19.88
N ALA A 102 -9.04 6.38 19.31
CA ALA A 102 -8.76 6.44 17.88
C ALA A 102 -7.93 5.23 17.42
N LEU A 103 -6.84 4.89 18.12
CA LEU A 103 -6.01 3.72 17.79
C LEU A 103 -6.81 2.40 17.90
N ASN A 104 -7.66 2.25 18.91
CA ASN A 104 -8.49 1.06 19.07
C ASN A 104 -9.50 0.92 17.93
N ALA A 105 -10.14 2.02 17.51
CA ALA A 105 -11.04 2.01 16.35
C ALA A 105 -10.31 1.60 15.07
N LEU A 106 -9.14 2.19 14.80
CA LEU A 106 -8.33 1.85 13.62
C LEU A 106 -7.88 0.38 13.62
N ARG A 107 -7.46 -0.16 14.77
CA ARG A 107 -7.05 -1.56 14.89
C ARG A 107 -8.21 -2.52 14.64
N ARG A 108 -9.41 -2.21 15.17
CA ARG A 108 -10.62 -3.01 14.93
C ARG A 108 -10.96 -3.07 13.44
N GLU A 109 -11.03 -1.91 12.79
CA GLU A 109 -11.39 -1.81 11.37
C GLU A 109 -10.31 -2.39 10.45
N ARG A 110 -9.03 -2.31 10.83
CA ARG A 110 -7.95 -3.06 10.17
C ARG A 110 -8.17 -4.57 10.29
N GLY A 111 -8.64 -5.06 11.44
CA GLY A 111 -9.03 -6.45 11.64
C GLY A 111 -10.11 -6.88 10.65
N GLU A 112 -11.20 -6.13 10.57
CA GLU A 112 -12.29 -6.38 9.61
C GLU A 112 -11.77 -6.39 8.16
N LEU A 113 -10.91 -5.43 7.79
CA LEU A 113 -10.29 -5.41 6.46
C LEU A 113 -9.43 -6.66 6.19
N ALA A 114 -8.68 -7.13 7.19
CA ALA A 114 -7.86 -8.33 7.08
C ALA A 114 -8.71 -9.62 6.95
N GLU A 115 -9.87 -9.68 7.61
CA GLU A 115 -10.83 -10.77 7.44
C GLU A 115 -11.36 -10.82 6.01
N TRP A 116 -11.79 -9.68 5.46
CA TRP A 116 -12.23 -9.60 4.06
C TRP A 116 -11.11 -9.89 3.06
N TYR A 117 -9.87 -9.52 3.38
CA TYR A 117 -8.71 -9.92 2.58
C TYR A 117 -8.51 -11.45 2.58
N GLY A 118 -8.67 -12.10 3.74
CA GLY A 118 -8.69 -13.55 3.83
C GLY A 118 -9.79 -14.16 2.95
N GLY A 119 -10.99 -13.55 2.98
CA GLY A 119 -12.09 -13.89 2.09
C GLY A 119 -11.72 -13.78 0.61
N LEU A 120 -11.11 -12.68 0.18
CA LEU A 120 -10.61 -12.50 -1.20
C LEU A 120 -9.65 -13.62 -1.60
N LYS A 121 -8.64 -13.88 -0.77
CA LYS A 121 -7.59 -14.88 -1.03
C LYS A 121 -8.15 -16.30 -1.20
N HIS A 122 -9.22 -16.63 -0.49
CA HIS A 122 -9.78 -17.99 -0.44
C HIS A 122 -11.15 -18.11 -1.13
N SER A 123 -11.62 -17.05 -1.78
CA SER A 123 -12.94 -17.04 -2.43
C SER A 123 -13.02 -17.90 -3.69
N SER A 124 -14.22 -18.43 -3.93
CA SER A 124 -14.61 -19.06 -5.16
C SER A 124 -15.14 -18.01 -6.15
N ALA A 125 -15.36 -18.42 -7.41
CA ALA A 125 -16.00 -17.55 -8.40
C ALA A 125 -17.39 -17.08 -7.95
N GLU A 126 -18.13 -17.94 -7.24
CA GLU A 126 -19.48 -17.65 -6.74
C GLU A 126 -19.49 -16.62 -5.61
N SER A 127 -18.51 -16.67 -4.69
CA SER A 127 -18.41 -15.73 -3.57
C SER A 127 -17.61 -14.46 -3.88
N TRP A 128 -17.01 -14.37 -5.07
CA TRP A 128 -16.09 -13.29 -5.46
C TRP A 128 -16.66 -11.89 -5.25
N GLU A 129 -17.86 -11.63 -5.79
CA GLU A 129 -18.46 -10.30 -5.72
C GLU A 129 -18.77 -9.89 -4.28
N GLN A 130 -19.21 -10.84 -3.44
CA GLN A 130 -19.49 -10.59 -2.03
C GLN A 130 -18.22 -10.25 -1.26
N VAL A 131 -17.15 -11.05 -1.39
CA VAL A 131 -15.91 -10.81 -0.65
C VAL A 131 -15.20 -9.53 -1.11
N LYS A 132 -15.23 -9.24 -2.42
CA LYS A 132 -14.70 -8.00 -3.00
C LYS A 132 -15.45 -6.78 -2.48
N ALA A 133 -16.78 -6.83 -2.46
CA ALA A 133 -17.59 -5.75 -1.91
C ALA A 133 -17.31 -5.52 -0.41
N GLY A 134 -17.16 -6.61 0.37
CA GLY A 134 -16.80 -6.53 1.79
C GLY A 134 -15.42 -5.91 2.03
N PHE A 135 -14.42 -6.28 1.22
CA PHE A 135 -13.10 -5.66 1.28
C PHE A 135 -13.14 -4.17 0.96
N VAL A 136 -13.81 -3.79 -0.14
CA VAL A 136 -13.97 -2.37 -0.54
C VAL A 136 -14.65 -1.56 0.56
N LYS A 137 -15.74 -2.09 1.13
CA LYS A 137 -16.48 -1.42 2.20
C LYS A 137 -15.63 -1.24 3.47
N SER A 138 -14.95 -2.30 3.93
CA SER A 138 -14.09 -2.22 5.12
C SER A 138 -12.91 -1.26 4.92
N TYR A 139 -12.34 -1.21 3.71
CA TYR A 139 -11.30 -0.25 3.36
C TYR A 139 -11.81 1.20 3.43
N GLU A 140 -13.02 1.47 2.93
CA GLU A 140 -13.65 2.79 3.01
C GLU A 140 -13.98 3.23 4.44
N VAL A 141 -14.46 2.30 5.28
CA VAL A 141 -14.70 2.55 6.72
C VAL A 141 -13.40 2.95 7.39
N LEU A 142 -12.34 2.17 7.21
CA LEU A 142 -11.04 2.44 7.81
C LEU A 142 -10.44 3.78 7.33
N ARG A 143 -10.62 4.12 6.04
CA ARG A 143 -10.23 5.42 5.50
C ARG A 143 -10.95 6.57 6.21
N LYS A 144 -12.26 6.44 6.44
CA LYS A 144 -13.06 7.45 7.16
C LYS A 144 -12.59 7.60 8.60
N SER A 145 -12.26 6.51 9.28
CA SER A 145 -11.73 6.55 10.64
C SER A 145 -10.35 7.16 10.73
N PHE A 146 -9.47 6.96 9.73
CA PHE A 146 -8.22 7.73 9.63
C PHE A 146 -8.47 9.23 9.44
N ALA A 147 -9.49 9.62 8.68
CA ALA A 147 -9.86 11.03 8.53
C ALA A 147 -10.41 11.62 9.83
N LYS A 148 -11.19 10.84 10.59
CA LYS A 148 -11.69 11.20 11.91
C LYS A 148 -10.55 11.33 12.93
N ALA A 149 -9.71 10.32 13.06
CA ALA A 149 -8.57 10.32 13.99
C ALA A 149 -7.65 11.53 13.76
N ARG A 150 -7.35 11.89 12.50
CA ARG A 150 -6.54 13.07 12.18
C ARG A 150 -7.19 14.42 12.54
N LYS A 151 -8.52 14.47 12.70
CA LYS A 151 -9.23 15.68 13.13
C LYS A 151 -9.33 15.79 14.65
N GLU A 152 -9.31 14.65 15.34
CA GLU A 152 -9.54 14.56 16.78
C GLU A 152 -8.25 14.51 17.62
N LEU A 153 -7.11 14.24 16.98
CA LEU A 153 -5.76 14.15 17.55
C LEU A 153 -4.88 15.30 17.07
#